data_AF-A0A142Y2T6-F1
#
_entry.id   AF-A0A142Y2T6-F1
#
_cell.length_a   1.000
_cell.length_b   1.000
_cell.length_c   1.000
_cell.angle_alpha   90.00
_cell.angle_beta   90.00
_cell.angle_gamma   90.00
#
_symmetry.space_group_name_H-M   'P 1'
#
loop_
_entity.id
_entity.type
_entity.pdbx_description
1 polymer ?
#
loop_
_entity_poly.entity_id
_entity_poly.type
_entity_poly.pdbx_seq_one_letter_code
_entity_poly.pdbx_strand_id
1 'polypeptide(L)'
;MQRSLRTIPDAITSRPIARTRFAALLAIGLWFPPAMLLSSHATVIGQETETKKPPQVVIPEQKPGEADFDKAIQLRLNVQTLEQLNEVIELIDSAIKKGLSAGSEESAKVFLASAYKQRVEISMRQLMQGPRNRATVSKLLGELLDDLTRSIELDPGLVESYLIKVAILRDRQEFGEALDVINAGIAEMEPRLERNAKSAAFRENLAKLYITRATLQDEPASQVADMEKAVETNPADPNIVKQLLALLESQQKFDRLLAVLDMALEYNPDALEFLLSKISVLLRLGKSEEAMAFSTQSIDQSTSDEVKAGLLRQRSLLHQVAGNKELAKADLDASLELAKDNIPSMLLRARLSVEMDNMEGAKKDIQAILDLDEQNADAILLRADIAAATEEFDAAISDYRSLIARVPAGTPQREELLMKLGLVFWQSNRHSQALRILDQVIQANDANWQAHRLQGEILLSQGEHADAVIAYEKALNLMPEAVSSEIRSSLLNNLSWLLATSPLDDVRDGNRSLELGLQACELTKYSQAHILSTLAAAYAEQGNFEKAIEFSEKAVELGRKDGNEQLEQLEEELKSYRDKKPWREKQEAKPEVKSEAKPKAAIPLPSGTGT
;
A
#
# COMPACT_ATOMS: atom_id res chain seq x y z
N MET A 1 23.28 -14.95 -7.52
CA MET A 1 22.03 -15.72 -7.36
C MET A 1 20.92 -14.77 -6.95
N GLN A 2 20.32 -14.11 -7.93
CA GLN A 2 19.09 -13.32 -7.81
C GLN A 2 17.93 -14.24 -8.19
N ARG A 3 16.87 -14.29 -7.37
CA ARG A 3 15.46 -14.51 -7.79
C ARG A 3 14.57 -14.70 -6.55
N SER A 4 13.74 -13.69 -6.27
CA SER A 4 12.26 -13.80 -6.20
C SER A 4 11.66 -12.59 -5.46
N LEU A 5 11.61 -11.44 -6.15
CA LEU A 5 10.60 -10.43 -5.87
C LEU A 5 9.32 -10.91 -6.56
N ARG A 6 8.29 -11.19 -5.75
CA ARG A 6 6.96 -11.57 -6.26
C ARG A 6 6.31 -10.36 -6.93
N THR A 7 5.88 -10.61 -8.16
CA THR A 7 5.05 -9.78 -9.02
C THR A 7 3.62 -9.70 -8.47
N ILE A 8 3.09 -8.48 -8.36
CA ILE A 8 1.66 -8.19 -8.13
C ILE A 8 0.98 -8.14 -9.52
N PRO A 9 -0.24 -8.70 -9.71
CA PRO A 9 -0.86 -8.74 -11.03
C PRO A 9 -1.42 -7.39 -11.45
N ASP A 10 -1.09 -6.99 -12.68
CA ASP A 10 -1.75 -5.96 -13.46
C ASP A 10 -3.22 -6.34 -13.73
N ALA A 11 -4.15 -5.46 -13.34
CA ALA A 11 -5.55 -5.53 -13.77
C ALA A 11 -6.02 -4.19 -14.35
N ILE A 12 -5.95 -4.14 -15.67
CA ILE A 12 -6.97 -3.63 -16.60
C ILE A 12 -7.49 -2.19 -16.39
N THR A 13 -6.92 -1.35 -17.23
CA THR A 13 -7.50 -0.18 -17.90
C THR A 13 -9.02 -0.25 -18.16
N SER A 14 -9.78 0.59 -17.47
CA SER A 14 -10.98 1.21 -18.05
C SER A 14 -11.17 2.62 -17.51
N ARG A 15 -11.13 3.61 -18.41
CA ARG A 15 -11.49 5.00 -18.14
C ARG A 15 -13.01 5.11 -18.02
N PRO A 16 -13.55 5.77 -16.98
CA PRO A 16 -14.82 6.48 -17.10
C PRO A 16 -14.54 7.95 -17.38
N ILE A 17 -15.04 8.40 -18.52
CA ILE A 17 -15.12 9.80 -18.92
C ILE A 17 -16.08 10.54 -17.97
N ALA A 18 -15.62 11.69 -17.47
CA ALA A 18 -16.38 12.84 -16.98
C ALA A 18 -17.36 12.63 -15.80
N ARG A 19 -17.01 13.21 -14.64
CA ARG A 19 -17.74 14.33 -13.99
C ARG A 19 -17.33 14.47 -12.51
N THR A 20 -16.33 15.31 -12.25
CA THR A 20 -16.21 16.13 -11.02
C THR A 20 -15.04 17.09 -11.19
N ARG A 21 -15.29 18.24 -11.84
CA ARG A 21 -14.41 19.41 -11.76
C ARG A 21 -14.93 20.31 -10.63
N PHE A 22 -14.02 20.91 -9.85
CA PHE A 22 -14.24 21.92 -8.79
C PHE A 22 -14.46 21.48 -7.32
N ALA A 23 -13.63 20.57 -6.77
CA ALA A 23 -13.63 20.33 -5.31
C ALA A 23 -12.24 20.19 -4.63
N ALA A 24 -11.13 20.61 -5.24
CA ALA A 24 -9.78 20.41 -4.68
C ALA A 24 -8.94 21.69 -4.57
N LEU A 25 -9.52 22.78 -4.07
CA LEU A 25 -8.82 24.06 -3.85
C LEU A 25 -8.94 24.61 -2.41
N LEU A 26 -9.35 23.79 -1.44
CA LEU A 26 -9.65 24.27 -0.07
C LEU A 26 -9.09 23.37 1.05
N ALA A 27 -7.84 22.92 0.91
CA ALA A 27 -7.11 22.27 2.01
C ALA A 27 -5.81 22.99 2.39
N ILE A 28 -5.67 24.27 2.06
CA ILE A 28 -4.57 25.11 2.58
C ILE A 28 -5.18 26.41 3.12
N GLY A 29 -5.22 26.51 4.45
CA GLY A 29 -5.37 27.75 5.20
C GLY A 29 -6.80 28.26 5.41
N LEU A 30 -7.33 28.11 6.62
CA LEU A 30 -7.96 29.19 7.39
C LEU A 30 -8.44 28.65 8.75
N TRP A 31 -7.54 28.65 9.72
CA TRP A 31 -7.91 28.84 11.12
C TRP A 31 -6.79 29.60 11.82
N PHE A 32 -7.02 30.88 12.11
CA PHE A 32 -6.27 31.62 13.13
C PHE A 32 -7.26 32.47 13.97
N PRO A 33 -7.10 32.51 15.30
CA PRO A 33 -7.87 33.35 16.22
C PRO A 33 -7.40 34.83 16.15
N PRO A 34 -8.15 35.80 16.72
CA PRO A 34 -7.81 37.22 16.64
C PRO A 34 -6.54 37.55 17.43
N ALA A 35 -5.64 38.35 16.82
CA ALA A 35 -4.37 38.75 17.39
C ALA A 35 -4.53 39.72 18.58
N MET A 36 -3.87 39.37 19.69
CA MET A 36 -3.56 40.23 20.82
C MET A 36 -2.57 41.34 20.44
N LEU A 37 -2.82 42.52 21.03
CA LEU A 37 -1.96 43.71 21.04
C LEU A 37 -0.56 43.44 21.62
N LEU A 38 0.47 43.99 20.99
CA LEU A 38 1.75 44.30 21.64
C LEU A 38 2.13 45.76 21.37
N SER A 39 2.02 46.55 22.43
CA SER A 39 2.56 47.90 22.56
C SER A 39 4.08 47.86 22.78
N SER A 40 4.87 48.55 21.98
CA SER A 40 6.27 48.86 22.30
C SER A 40 6.35 50.20 23.05
N HIS A 41 6.87 50.13 24.28
CA HIS A 41 7.26 51.26 25.10
C HIS A 41 8.56 51.87 24.56
N ALA A 42 8.59 53.19 24.35
CA ALA A 42 9.83 53.94 24.18
C ALA A 42 10.05 54.82 25.43
N THR A 43 11.07 54.45 26.22
CA THR A 43 11.57 55.18 27.38
C THR A 43 12.38 56.39 26.92
N VAL A 44 11.99 57.60 27.33
CA VAL A 44 12.79 58.83 27.12
C VAL A 44 13.54 59.17 28.40
N ILE A 45 14.87 59.19 28.31
CA ILE A 45 15.78 59.78 29.30
C ILE A 45 15.97 61.25 28.93
N GLY A 46 15.74 62.15 29.89
CA GLY A 46 15.95 63.58 29.72
C GLY A 46 17.42 63.99 29.92
N GLN A 47 17.88 64.92 29.08
CA GLN A 47 18.90 65.91 29.43
C GLN A 47 18.58 67.22 28.72
N GLU A 48 18.43 68.29 29.50
CA GLU A 48 18.35 69.68 29.05
C GLU A 48 19.72 70.14 28.51
N THR A 49 19.75 70.86 27.39
CA THR A 49 20.70 71.97 27.18
C THR A 49 20.21 72.94 26.10
N GLU A 50 20.17 74.20 26.51
CA GLU A 50 20.41 75.46 25.78
C GLU A 50 19.60 75.83 24.53
N THR A 51 18.86 76.92 24.72
CA THR A 51 18.13 77.76 23.77
C THR A 51 18.94 78.18 22.55
N LYS A 52 18.61 77.61 21.39
CA LYS A 52 18.79 78.25 20.07
C LYS A 52 17.43 78.57 19.47
N LYS A 53 17.35 79.73 18.79
CA LYS A 53 16.16 80.28 18.10
C LYS A 53 15.30 79.17 17.48
N PRO A 54 13.96 79.29 17.52
CA PRO A 54 13.08 78.27 16.95
C PRO A 54 13.47 78.07 15.49
N PRO A 55 13.83 76.84 15.05
CA PRO A 55 13.82 76.57 13.63
C PRO A 55 12.38 76.84 13.19
N GLN A 56 12.20 77.59 12.10
CA GLN A 56 10.93 77.61 11.41
C GLN A 56 10.50 76.16 11.25
N VAL A 57 9.40 75.77 11.90
CA VAL A 57 8.74 74.50 11.61
C VAL A 57 8.26 74.67 10.18
N VAL A 58 9.08 74.22 9.23
CA VAL A 58 8.61 73.89 7.90
C VAL A 58 7.65 72.75 8.14
N ILE A 59 6.36 73.06 8.27
CA ILE A 59 5.30 72.07 8.17
C ILE A 59 5.52 71.47 6.78
N PRO A 60 5.91 70.19 6.66
CA PRO A 60 6.06 69.59 5.34
C PRO A 60 4.71 69.76 4.66
N GLU A 61 4.69 70.41 3.49
CA GLU A 61 3.51 70.55 2.66
C GLU A 61 2.86 69.17 2.55
N GLN A 62 1.69 69.01 3.18
CA GLN A 62 0.95 67.76 3.17
C GLN A 62 0.62 67.50 1.70
N LYS A 63 1.29 66.51 1.10
CA LYS A 63 1.15 66.29 -0.33
C LYS A 63 -0.32 66.00 -0.64
N PRO A 64 -0.86 66.48 -1.76
CA PRO A 64 -2.30 66.40 -2.04
C PRO A 64 -2.89 64.98 -2.01
N GLY A 65 -2.06 63.94 -2.15
CA GLY A 65 -2.48 62.55 -2.04
C GLY A 65 -2.63 61.99 -0.63
N GLU A 66 -2.05 62.62 0.42
CA GLU A 66 -2.05 62.05 1.78
C GLU A 66 -3.48 61.95 2.35
N ALA A 67 -4.34 62.94 2.09
CA ALA A 67 -5.73 62.93 2.54
C ALA A 67 -6.56 61.78 1.91
N ASP A 68 -6.30 61.47 0.64
CA ASP A 68 -6.97 60.37 -0.06
C ASP A 68 -6.49 59.01 0.50
N PHE A 69 -5.19 58.89 0.81
CA PHE A 69 -4.62 57.67 1.39
C PHE A 69 -5.13 57.42 2.81
N ASP A 70 -5.21 58.46 3.64
CA ASP A 70 -5.80 58.38 4.99
C ASP A 70 -7.27 57.92 4.93
N LYS A 71 -8.06 58.48 4.01
CA LYS A 71 -9.45 58.06 3.77
C LYS A 71 -9.53 56.60 3.34
N ALA A 72 -8.63 56.17 2.45
CA ALA A 72 -8.58 54.77 2.01
C ALA A 72 -8.25 53.81 3.16
N ILE A 73 -7.30 54.15 4.04
CA ILE A 73 -6.96 53.34 5.21
C ILE A 73 -8.18 53.19 6.13
N GLN A 74 -8.91 54.27 6.40
CA GLN A 74 -10.10 54.23 7.24
C GLN A 74 -11.22 53.35 6.65
N LEU A 75 -11.47 53.48 5.34
CA LEU A 75 -12.47 52.66 4.66
C LEU A 75 -12.08 51.18 4.65
N ARG A 76 -10.78 50.89 4.46
CA ARG A 76 -10.25 49.52 4.41
C ARG A 76 -10.53 48.71 5.66
N LEU A 77 -10.55 49.35 6.84
CA LEU A 77 -10.83 48.66 8.11
C LEU A 77 -12.23 48.02 8.17
N ASN A 78 -13.16 48.45 7.32
CA ASN A 78 -14.57 48.04 7.36
C ASN A 78 -15.08 47.46 6.03
N VAL A 79 -14.19 47.04 5.12
CA VAL A 79 -14.61 46.49 3.80
C VAL A 79 -15.37 45.17 3.98
N GLN A 80 -16.62 45.15 3.55
CA GLN A 80 -17.50 43.97 3.54
C GLN A 80 -18.06 43.63 2.15
N THR A 81 -17.91 44.54 1.18
CA THR A 81 -18.48 44.43 -0.17
C THR A 81 -17.45 44.76 -1.25
N LEU A 82 -17.68 44.28 -2.48
CA LEU A 82 -16.86 44.63 -3.64
C LEU A 82 -16.89 46.14 -3.96
N GLU A 83 -18.03 46.80 -3.73
CA GLU A 83 -18.20 48.23 -3.98
C GLU A 83 -17.30 49.06 -3.05
N GLN A 84 -17.30 48.76 -1.76
CA GLN A 84 -16.39 49.38 -0.79
C GLN A 84 -14.92 49.11 -1.13
N LEU A 85 -14.59 47.90 -1.60
CA LEU A 85 -13.24 47.57 -2.00
C LEU A 85 -12.79 48.35 -3.26
N ASN A 86 -13.70 48.55 -4.22
CA ASN A 86 -13.44 49.39 -5.38
C ASN A 86 -13.22 50.85 -4.99
N GLU A 87 -14.02 51.40 -4.06
CA GLU A 87 -13.80 52.76 -3.54
C GLU A 87 -12.41 52.88 -2.89
N VAL A 88 -11.99 51.88 -2.10
CA VAL A 88 -10.63 51.85 -1.52
C VAL A 88 -9.55 51.84 -2.59
N ILE A 89 -9.69 51.03 -3.64
CA ILE A 89 -8.74 50.98 -4.77
C ILE A 89 -8.66 52.35 -5.47
N GLU A 90 -9.80 52.96 -5.79
CA GLU A 90 -9.87 54.27 -6.46
C GLU A 90 -9.22 55.40 -5.63
N LEU A 91 -9.44 55.39 -4.30
CA LEU A 91 -8.84 56.36 -3.41
C LEU A 91 -7.32 56.21 -3.32
N ILE A 92 -6.80 54.98 -3.26
CA ILE A 92 -5.35 54.75 -3.24
C ILE A 92 -4.72 55.12 -4.59
N ASP A 93 -5.34 54.78 -5.71
CA ASP A 93 -4.88 55.20 -7.05
C ASP A 93 -4.87 56.73 -7.18
N SER A 94 -5.90 57.40 -6.67
CA SER A 94 -5.98 58.87 -6.63
C SER A 94 -4.86 59.45 -5.76
N ALA A 95 -4.62 58.87 -4.58
CA ALA A 95 -3.55 59.29 -3.68
C ALA A 95 -2.17 59.21 -4.34
N ILE A 96 -1.85 58.07 -4.98
CA ILE A 96 -0.58 57.88 -5.69
C ILE A 96 -0.44 58.91 -6.83
N LYS A 97 -1.50 59.14 -7.63
CA LYS A 97 -1.49 60.12 -8.73
C LYS A 97 -1.32 61.56 -8.25
N LYS A 98 -1.90 61.92 -7.11
CA LYS A 98 -1.80 63.25 -6.47
C LYS A 98 -0.46 63.48 -5.76
N GLY A 99 0.35 62.43 -5.61
CA GLY A 99 1.65 62.45 -4.98
C GLY A 99 1.59 62.21 -3.48
N LEU A 100 2.44 61.30 -2.99
CA LEU A 100 2.58 60.90 -1.60
C LEU A 100 4.02 61.09 -1.12
N SER A 101 4.24 61.14 0.19
CA SER A 101 5.59 61.03 0.76
C SER A 101 6.19 59.66 0.40
N ALA A 102 7.52 59.53 0.36
CA ALA A 102 8.14 58.27 -0.08
C ALA A 102 7.68 57.05 0.74
N GLY A 103 7.54 57.21 2.07
CA GLY A 103 7.03 56.15 2.95
C GLY A 103 5.53 55.88 2.79
N SER A 104 4.71 56.93 2.61
CA SER A 104 3.28 56.78 2.32
C SER A 104 3.04 56.14 0.96
N GLU A 105 3.87 56.44 -0.04
CA GLU A 105 3.74 55.88 -1.39
C GLU A 105 4.07 54.38 -1.42
N GLU A 106 5.13 53.95 -0.73
CA GLU A 106 5.47 52.53 -0.61
C GLU A 106 4.36 51.76 0.13
N SER A 107 3.87 52.32 1.23
CA SER A 107 2.72 51.77 1.95
C SER A 107 1.48 51.70 1.05
N ALA A 108 1.17 52.77 0.33
CA ALA A 108 0.04 52.83 -0.59
C ALA A 108 0.12 51.75 -1.67
N LYS A 109 1.29 51.47 -2.24
CA LYS A 109 1.49 50.40 -3.23
C LYS A 109 1.20 49.01 -2.64
N VAL A 110 1.72 48.69 -1.45
CA VAL A 110 1.45 47.41 -0.76
C VAL A 110 -0.03 47.28 -0.39
N PHE A 111 -0.66 48.36 0.07
CA PHE A 111 -2.08 48.40 0.34
C PHE A 111 -2.89 48.17 -0.95
N LEU A 112 -2.52 48.81 -2.05
CA LEU A 112 -3.19 48.66 -3.33
C LEU A 112 -3.05 47.24 -3.89
N ALA A 113 -1.86 46.65 -3.85
CA ALA A 113 -1.61 45.27 -4.28
C ALA A 113 -2.53 44.28 -3.55
N SER A 114 -2.54 44.36 -2.23
CA SER A 114 -3.39 43.50 -1.40
C SER A 114 -4.89 43.74 -1.61
N ALA A 115 -5.32 44.96 -1.95
CA ALA A 115 -6.71 45.25 -2.30
C ALA A 115 -7.12 44.61 -3.64
N TYR A 116 -6.26 44.65 -4.66
CA TYR A 116 -6.47 43.92 -5.92
C TYR A 116 -6.58 42.41 -5.68
N LYS A 117 -5.66 41.82 -4.90
CA LYS A 117 -5.73 40.39 -4.52
C LYS A 117 -7.04 40.05 -3.81
N GLN A 118 -7.46 40.86 -2.84
CA GLN A 118 -8.72 40.64 -2.11
C GLN A 118 -9.94 40.74 -3.04
N ARG A 119 -9.91 41.65 -4.03
CA ARG A 119 -10.99 41.77 -5.02
C ARG A 119 -11.12 40.51 -5.85
N VAL A 120 -10.00 39.92 -6.23
CA VAL A 120 -9.96 38.62 -6.93
C VAL A 120 -10.56 37.52 -6.08
N GLU A 121 -10.18 37.39 -4.81
CA GLU A 121 -10.69 36.36 -3.90
C GLU A 121 -12.21 36.46 -3.71
N ILE A 122 -12.75 37.67 -3.52
CA ILE A 122 -14.19 37.89 -3.36
C ILE A 122 -14.92 37.58 -4.68
N SER A 123 -14.40 38.05 -5.81
CA SER A 123 -15.00 37.84 -7.13
C SER A 123 -15.03 36.35 -7.51
N MET A 124 -13.96 35.61 -7.20
CA MET A 124 -13.90 34.16 -7.38
C MET A 124 -14.94 33.44 -6.53
N ARG A 125 -15.12 33.84 -5.27
CA ARG A 125 -16.15 33.27 -4.39
C ARG A 125 -17.56 33.49 -4.94
N GLN A 126 -17.84 34.68 -5.47
CA GLN A 126 -19.13 34.98 -6.09
C GLN A 126 -19.36 34.17 -7.38
N LEU A 127 -18.31 34.00 -8.19
CA LEU A 127 -18.36 33.18 -9.40
C LEU A 127 -18.75 31.73 -9.09
N MET A 128 -18.31 31.19 -7.94
CA MET A 128 -18.66 29.84 -7.49
C MET A 128 -20.14 29.69 -7.10
N GLN A 129 -20.80 30.79 -6.71
CA GLN A 129 -22.18 30.79 -6.19
C GLN A 129 -23.23 31.19 -7.25
N GLY A 130 -22.79 31.68 -8.43
CA GLY A 130 -23.67 32.25 -9.46
C GLY A 130 -23.92 31.37 -10.70
N PRO A 131 -24.96 31.68 -11.50
CA PRO A 131 -25.24 31.01 -12.77
C PRO A 131 -24.12 31.23 -13.80
N ARG A 132 -23.74 30.16 -14.50
CA ARG A 132 -22.53 30.09 -15.34
C ARG A 132 -22.81 30.44 -16.80
N ASN A 133 -22.82 31.73 -17.16
CA ASN A 133 -22.66 32.12 -18.56
C ASN A 133 -21.18 32.12 -18.94
N ARG A 134 -20.77 31.23 -19.85
CA ARG A 134 -19.38 31.03 -20.27
C ARG A 134 -18.69 32.32 -20.74
N ALA A 135 -19.41 33.20 -21.46
CA ALA A 135 -18.84 34.46 -21.94
C ALA A 135 -18.58 35.44 -20.79
N THR A 136 -19.53 35.55 -19.85
CA THR A 136 -19.40 36.38 -18.65
C THR A 136 -18.28 35.88 -17.75
N VAL A 137 -18.17 34.56 -17.55
CA VAL A 137 -17.06 33.94 -16.79
C VAL A 137 -15.72 34.24 -17.44
N SER A 138 -15.60 34.07 -18.77
CA SER A 138 -14.34 34.32 -19.47
C SER A 138 -13.90 35.78 -19.36
N LYS A 139 -14.84 36.73 -19.47
CA LYS A 139 -14.55 38.16 -19.32
C LYS A 139 -14.07 38.48 -17.91
N LEU A 140 -14.81 38.03 -16.89
CA LEU A 140 -14.44 38.24 -15.50
C LEU A 140 -13.06 37.65 -15.19
N LEU A 141 -12.76 36.43 -15.65
CA LEU A 141 -11.44 35.83 -15.47
C LEU A 141 -10.32 36.65 -16.12
N GLY A 142 -10.58 37.34 -17.24
CA GLY A 142 -9.64 38.30 -17.82
C GLY A 142 -9.38 39.50 -16.90
N GLU A 143 -10.45 40.13 -16.40
CA GLU A 143 -10.37 41.26 -15.46
C GLU A 143 -9.61 40.87 -14.17
N LEU A 144 -9.82 39.64 -13.67
CA LEU A 144 -9.11 39.13 -12.49
C LEU A 144 -7.62 38.86 -12.76
N LEU A 145 -7.24 38.45 -13.97
CA LEU A 145 -5.83 38.31 -14.33
C LEU A 145 -5.13 39.68 -14.43
N ASP A 146 -5.84 40.72 -14.90
CA ASP A 146 -5.32 42.09 -14.91
C ASP A 146 -5.09 42.61 -13.48
N ASP A 147 -6.04 42.37 -12.58
CA ASP A 147 -5.91 42.70 -11.15
C ASP A 147 -4.71 42.02 -10.51
N LEU A 148 -4.51 40.72 -10.77
CA LEU A 148 -3.36 39.99 -10.25
C LEU A 148 -2.05 40.49 -10.85
N THR A 149 -2.06 40.93 -12.11
CA THR A 149 -0.89 41.54 -12.75
C THR A 149 -0.53 42.85 -12.07
N ARG A 150 -1.51 43.73 -11.82
CA ARG A 150 -1.29 44.96 -11.04
C ARG A 150 -0.83 44.68 -9.62
N SER A 151 -1.42 43.68 -8.97
CA SER A 151 -1.01 43.23 -7.64
C SER A 151 0.48 42.88 -7.59
N ILE A 152 0.93 42.05 -8.55
CA ILE A 152 2.34 41.62 -8.67
C ILE A 152 3.28 42.79 -8.98
N GLU A 153 2.89 43.70 -9.88
CA GLU A 153 3.70 44.89 -10.22
C GLU A 153 3.91 45.83 -9.01
N LEU A 154 2.89 45.94 -8.15
CA LEU A 154 2.89 46.83 -6.99
C LEU A 154 3.59 46.22 -5.77
N ASP A 155 3.44 44.91 -5.57
CA ASP A 155 4.14 44.15 -4.54
C ASP A 155 4.62 42.79 -5.09
N PRO A 156 5.84 42.74 -5.65
CA PRO A 156 6.43 41.51 -6.17
C PRO A 156 6.63 40.42 -5.10
N GLY A 157 6.60 40.76 -3.80
CA GLY A 157 6.72 39.81 -2.69
C GLY A 157 5.42 39.09 -2.32
N LEU A 158 4.28 39.51 -2.89
CA LEU A 158 2.97 38.94 -2.59
C LEU A 158 2.73 37.63 -3.35
N VAL A 159 3.34 36.55 -2.86
CA VAL A 159 3.35 35.20 -3.46
C VAL A 159 1.95 34.68 -3.80
N GLU A 160 0.95 34.97 -2.97
CA GLU A 160 -0.43 34.54 -3.18
C GLU A 160 -0.99 35.05 -4.53
N SER A 161 -0.56 36.24 -4.99
CA SER A 161 -0.98 36.78 -6.28
C SER A 161 -0.47 35.93 -7.46
N TYR A 162 0.78 35.45 -7.38
CA TYR A 162 1.33 34.53 -8.38
C TYR A 162 0.58 33.19 -8.37
N LEU A 163 0.36 32.61 -7.20
CA LEU A 163 -0.31 31.32 -7.05
C LEU A 163 -1.76 31.36 -7.57
N ILE A 164 -2.53 32.40 -7.24
CA ILE A 164 -3.90 32.58 -7.75
C ILE A 164 -3.86 32.77 -9.27
N LYS A 165 -2.95 33.59 -9.80
CA LYS A 165 -2.83 33.83 -11.25
C LYS A 165 -2.53 32.54 -12.01
N VAL A 166 -1.59 31.75 -11.51
CA VAL A 166 -1.25 30.43 -12.06
C VAL A 166 -2.44 29.47 -12.03
N ALA A 167 -3.20 29.43 -10.93
CA ALA A 167 -4.38 28.58 -10.84
C ALA A 167 -5.43 28.92 -11.90
N ILE A 168 -5.68 30.22 -12.16
CA ILE A 168 -6.60 30.68 -13.20
C ILE A 168 -6.11 30.28 -14.60
N LEU A 169 -4.83 30.51 -14.89
CA LEU A 169 -4.22 30.19 -16.19
C LEU A 169 -4.25 28.68 -16.46
N ARG A 170 -3.97 27.86 -15.44
CA ARG A 170 -4.05 26.39 -15.52
C ARG A 170 -5.47 25.92 -15.85
N ASP A 171 -6.48 26.50 -15.22
CA ASP A 171 -7.89 26.16 -15.50
C ASP A 171 -8.31 26.56 -16.92
N ARG A 172 -7.69 27.60 -17.47
CA ARG A 172 -7.82 28.01 -18.87
C ARG A 172 -6.97 27.18 -19.84
N GLN A 173 -6.15 26.25 -19.34
CA GLN A 173 -5.19 25.44 -20.11
C GLN A 173 -4.06 26.26 -20.74
N GLU A 174 -3.75 27.43 -20.18
CA GLU A 174 -2.69 28.34 -20.61
C GLU A 174 -1.39 28.02 -19.82
N PHE A 175 -0.88 26.79 -19.97
CA PHE A 175 0.22 26.26 -19.15
C PHE A 175 1.55 27.00 -19.35
N GLY A 176 1.83 27.52 -20.55
CA GLY A 176 3.03 28.31 -20.83
C GLY A 176 3.05 29.61 -20.04
N GLU A 177 1.96 30.38 -20.08
CA GLU A 177 1.83 31.62 -19.30
C GLU A 177 1.84 31.34 -17.79
N ALA A 178 1.21 30.25 -17.36
CA ALA A 178 1.27 29.81 -15.97
C ALA A 178 2.71 29.54 -15.52
N LEU A 179 3.52 28.90 -16.38
CA LEU A 179 4.93 28.62 -16.11
C LEU A 179 5.77 29.90 -16.07
N ASP A 180 5.51 30.87 -16.95
CA ASP A 180 6.19 32.17 -16.94
C ASP A 180 5.91 32.94 -15.65
N VAL A 181 4.64 32.97 -15.21
CA VAL A 181 4.24 33.63 -13.96
C VAL A 181 4.91 32.98 -12.75
N ILE A 182 4.92 31.65 -12.65
CA ILE A 182 5.53 30.99 -11.49
C ILE A 182 7.05 31.17 -11.48
N ASN A 183 7.70 31.16 -12.65
CA ASN A 183 9.14 31.42 -12.78
C ASN A 183 9.49 32.85 -12.33
N ALA A 184 8.67 33.84 -12.69
CA ALA A 184 8.86 35.21 -12.21
C ALA A 184 8.76 35.31 -10.68
N GLY A 185 7.78 34.63 -10.07
CA GLY A 185 7.63 34.60 -8.61
C GLY A 185 8.84 33.96 -7.91
N ILE A 186 9.38 32.86 -8.45
CA ILE A 186 10.59 32.22 -7.92
C ILE A 186 11.79 33.15 -8.06
N ALA A 187 11.99 33.76 -9.23
CA ALA A 187 13.10 34.67 -9.49
C ALA A 187 13.11 35.91 -8.57
N GLU A 188 11.93 36.34 -8.11
CA GLU A 188 11.80 37.45 -7.15
C GLU A 188 12.10 37.01 -5.71
N MET A 189 11.63 35.83 -5.32
CA MET A 189 11.72 35.34 -3.95
C MET A 189 13.08 34.72 -3.65
N GLU A 190 13.67 33.95 -4.56
CA GLU A 190 14.88 33.15 -4.32
C GLU A 190 16.08 34.00 -3.85
N PRO A 191 16.41 35.17 -4.46
CA PRO A 191 17.52 36.01 -4.00
C PRO A 191 17.32 36.61 -2.59
N ARG A 192 16.07 36.64 -2.10
CA ARG A 192 15.71 37.17 -0.78
C ARG A 192 15.75 36.10 0.31
N LEU A 193 15.97 34.83 -0.05
CA LEU A 193 15.95 33.69 0.88
C LEU A 193 17.01 33.84 1.97
N GLU A 194 18.25 34.20 1.65
CA GLU A 194 19.34 34.31 2.64
C GLU A 194 19.00 35.29 3.78
N ARG A 195 18.45 36.45 3.43
CA ARG A 195 18.06 37.48 4.42
C ARG A 195 16.83 37.08 5.22
N ASN A 196 15.98 36.23 4.66
CA ASN A 196 14.72 35.78 5.24
C ASN A 196 14.78 34.31 5.71
N ALA A 197 15.97 33.73 5.83
CA ALA A 197 16.14 32.29 6.07
C ALA A 197 15.51 31.82 7.38
N LYS A 198 15.28 32.72 8.35
CA LYS A 198 14.61 32.45 9.63
C LYS A 198 13.09 32.65 9.59
N SER A 199 12.54 33.28 8.55
CA SER A 199 11.09 33.48 8.41
C SER A 199 10.45 32.18 7.93
N ALA A 200 9.58 31.58 8.74
CA ALA A 200 8.85 30.37 8.36
C ALA A 200 7.89 30.65 7.21
N ALA A 201 7.13 31.74 7.28
CA ALA A 201 6.20 32.17 6.24
C ALA A 201 6.90 32.40 4.88
N PHE A 202 8.12 32.97 4.90
CA PHE A 202 8.88 33.19 3.66
C PHE A 202 9.29 31.86 3.01
N ARG A 203 9.83 30.92 3.81
CA ARG A 203 10.22 29.58 3.34
C ARG A 203 9.01 28.80 2.83
N GLU A 204 7.89 28.86 3.55
CA GLU A 204 6.63 28.24 3.14
C GLU A 204 6.15 28.78 1.78
N ASN A 205 6.16 30.11 1.61
CA ASN A 205 5.73 30.74 0.37
C ASN A 205 6.65 30.40 -0.81
N LEU A 206 7.97 30.40 -0.64
CA LEU A 206 8.90 29.96 -1.68
C LEU A 206 8.74 28.46 -1.99
N ALA A 207 8.55 27.61 -0.99
CA ALA A 207 8.29 26.19 -1.20
C ALA A 207 7.00 25.96 -2.00
N LYS A 208 5.92 26.71 -1.73
CA LYS A 208 4.68 26.67 -2.52
C LYS A 208 4.89 27.02 -3.98
N LEU A 209 5.77 27.98 -4.28
CA LEU A 209 6.11 28.33 -5.67
C LEU A 209 6.79 27.16 -6.38
N TYR A 210 7.76 26.51 -5.74
CA TYR A 210 8.42 25.32 -6.28
C TYR A 210 7.44 24.15 -6.49
N ILE A 211 6.60 23.84 -5.49
CA ILE A 211 5.56 22.81 -5.60
C ILE A 211 4.64 23.10 -6.79
N THR A 212 4.18 24.34 -6.92
CA THR A 212 3.28 24.73 -8.00
C THR A 212 3.97 24.57 -9.35
N ARG A 213 5.23 24.98 -9.48
CA ARG A 213 6.00 24.80 -10.72
C ARG A 213 6.18 23.32 -11.06
N ALA A 214 6.46 22.46 -10.08
CA ALA A 214 6.53 21.01 -10.29
C ALA A 214 5.22 20.47 -10.90
N THR A 215 4.04 20.93 -10.45
CA THR A 215 2.76 20.46 -11.01
C THR A 215 2.46 20.92 -12.44
N LEU A 216 3.18 21.93 -12.95
CA LEU A 216 3.01 22.47 -14.30
C LEU A 216 3.95 21.83 -15.33
N GLN A 217 4.94 21.07 -14.88
CA GLN A 217 5.95 20.46 -15.74
C GLN A 217 5.58 19.03 -16.09
N ASP A 218 5.83 18.62 -17.34
CA ASP A 218 5.58 17.25 -17.79
C ASP A 218 6.77 16.31 -17.49
N GLU A 219 7.99 16.84 -17.48
CA GLU A 219 9.21 16.06 -17.34
C GLU A 219 9.42 15.61 -15.88
N PRO A 220 9.43 14.30 -15.58
CA PRO A 220 9.53 13.79 -14.21
C PRO A 220 10.83 14.20 -13.49
N ALA A 221 11.90 14.46 -14.24
CA ALA A 221 13.16 14.94 -13.69
C ALA A 221 13.06 16.38 -13.16
N SER A 222 12.34 17.24 -13.86
CA SER A 222 12.14 18.63 -13.46
C SER A 222 11.16 18.74 -12.30
N GLN A 223 10.10 17.91 -12.29
CA GLN A 223 9.20 17.77 -11.13
C GLN A 223 9.95 17.40 -9.85
N VAL A 224 10.86 16.41 -9.94
CA VAL A 224 11.71 16.01 -8.81
C VAL A 224 12.63 17.13 -8.37
N ALA A 225 13.28 17.84 -9.29
CA ALA A 225 14.19 18.93 -8.95
C ALA A 225 13.47 20.07 -8.21
N ASP A 226 12.26 20.44 -8.65
CA ASP A 226 11.44 21.43 -7.97
C ASP A 226 10.95 20.94 -6.60
N MET A 227 10.60 19.66 -6.48
CA MET A 227 10.21 19.08 -5.20
C MET A 227 11.38 18.98 -4.22
N GLU A 228 12.58 18.65 -4.69
CA GLU A 228 13.82 18.71 -3.90
C GLU A 228 14.05 20.14 -3.39
N LYS A 229 13.91 21.16 -4.25
CA LYS A 229 14.01 22.57 -3.85
C LYS A 229 12.94 22.98 -2.83
N ALA A 230 11.72 22.49 -2.97
CA ALA A 230 10.65 22.76 -2.00
C ALA A 230 10.98 22.19 -0.62
N VAL A 231 11.50 20.95 -0.56
CA VAL A 231 11.92 20.31 0.69
C VAL A 231 13.14 21.01 1.28
N GLU A 232 14.17 21.32 0.49
CA GLU A 232 15.35 22.09 0.94
C GLU A 232 14.94 23.44 1.56
N THR A 233 13.92 24.07 0.99
CA THR A 233 13.40 25.36 1.45
C THR A 233 12.59 25.23 2.74
N ASN A 234 11.77 24.17 2.89
CA ASN A 234 10.95 23.96 4.08
C ASN A 234 10.98 22.50 4.55
N PRO A 235 12.12 22.03 5.09
CA PRO A 235 12.33 20.61 5.39
C PRO A 235 11.55 20.12 6.62
N ALA A 236 11.04 21.06 7.43
CA ALA A 236 10.22 20.75 8.59
C ALA A 236 8.77 20.37 8.24
N ASP A 237 8.30 20.64 7.01
CA ASP A 237 6.94 20.29 6.59
C ASP A 237 6.88 18.83 6.09
N PRO A 238 6.28 17.90 6.87
CA PRO A 238 6.24 16.50 6.50
C PRO A 238 5.42 16.24 5.24
N ASN A 239 4.47 17.11 4.87
CA ASN A 239 3.63 16.88 3.69
C ASN A 239 4.42 17.05 2.39
N ILE A 240 5.35 18.01 2.35
CA ILE A 240 6.20 18.25 1.18
C ILE A 240 7.20 17.09 1.05
N VAL A 241 7.78 16.66 2.17
CA VAL A 241 8.66 15.49 2.21
C VAL A 241 7.93 14.26 1.67
N LYS A 242 6.74 13.94 2.17
CA LYS A 242 5.94 12.79 1.71
C LYS A 242 5.67 12.82 0.21
N GLN A 243 5.34 13.99 -0.35
CA GLN A 243 5.11 14.13 -1.79
C GLN A 243 6.39 13.82 -2.59
N LEU A 244 7.54 14.34 -2.16
CA LEU A 244 8.82 14.03 -2.80
C LEU A 244 9.19 12.54 -2.66
N LEU A 245 9.00 11.95 -1.47
CA LEU A 245 9.28 10.53 -1.23
C LEU A 245 8.45 9.63 -2.16
N ALA A 246 7.15 9.90 -2.29
CA ALA A 246 6.25 9.16 -3.18
C ALA A 246 6.69 9.30 -4.65
N LEU A 247 7.09 10.51 -5.08
CA LEU A 247 7.58 10.76 -6.42
C LEU A 247 8.88 9.99 -6.70
N LEU A 248 9.84 10.02 -5.77
CA LEU A 248 11.11 9.30 -5.89
C LEU A 248 10.92 7.78 -5.86
N GLU A 249 10.00 7.26 -5.05
CA GLU A 249 9.66 5.84 -5.00
C GLU A 249 9.03 5.37 -6.32
N SER A 250 8.10 6.15 -6.88
CA SER A 250 7.49 5.83 -8.18
C SER A 250 8.51 5.76 -9.33
N GLN A 251 9.60 6.53 -9.21
CA GLN A 251 10.72 6.55 -10.16
C GLN A 251 11.86 5.60 -9.77
N GLN A 252 11.71 4.83 -8.69
CA GLN A 252 12.72 3.90 -8.16
C GLN A 252 14.08 4.56 -7.87
N LYS A 253 14.11 5.86 -7.53
CA LYS A 253 15.32 6.62 -7.23
C LYS A 253 15.72 6.46 -5.75
N PHE A 254 16.03 5.22 -5.35
CA PHE A 254 16.24 4.85 -3.94
C PHE A 254 17.41 5.58 -3.24
N ASP A 255 18.51 5.87 -3.95
CA ASP A 255 19.64 6.60 -3.34
C ASP A 255 19.25 8.04 -2.95
N ARG A 256 18.48 8.72 -3.81
CA ARG A 256 17.96 10.05 -3.51
C ARG A 256 16.91 9.99 -2.40
N LEU A 257 16.09 8.95 -2.40
CA LEU A 257 15.08 8.72 -1.38
C LEU A 257 15.71 8.61 0.01
N LEU A 258 16.84 7.90 0.15
CA LEU A 258 17.60 7.85 1.40
C LEU A 258 18.11 9.22 1.83
N ALA A 259 18.70 10.00 0.92
CA ALA A 259 19.21 11.33 1.26
C ALA A 259 18.09 12.28 1.75
N VAL A 260 16.91 12.22 1.13
CA VAL A 260 15.74 13.00 1.56
C VAL A 260 15.25 12.54 2.93
N LEU A 261 15.22 11.22 3.18
CA LEU A 261 14.84 10.67 4.49
C LEU A 261 15.82 11.07 5.59
N ASP A 262 17.12 11.04 5.31
CA ASP A 262 18.16 11.47 6.25
C ASP A 262 17.95 12.92 6.67
N MET A 263 17.79 13.81 5.70
CA MET A 263 17.47 15.22 5.96
C MET A 263 16.16 15.37 6.74
N ALA A 264 15.08 14.69 6.33
CA ALA A 264 13.77 14.83 6.99
C ALA A 264 13.81 14.39 8.46
N LEU A 265 14.62 13.37 8.78
CA LEU A 265 14.81 12.87 10.13
C LEU A 265 15.66 13.79 11.00
N GLU A 266 16.50 14.66 10.43
CA GLU A 266 17.17 15.71 11.20
C GLU A 266 16.17 16.71 11.80
N TYR A 267 15.09 17.02 11.07
CA TYR A 267 14.05 17.94 11.52
C TYR A 267 12.96 17.26 12.34
N ASN A 268 12.63 16.00 12.01
CA ASN A 268 11.61 15.21 12.67
C ASN A 268 12.15 13.83 13.06
N PRO A 269 13.00 13.72 14.11
CA PRO A 269 13.67 12.48 14.47
C PRO A 269 12.73 11.31 14.83
N ASP A 270 11.58 11.63 15.42
CA ASP A 270 10.55 10.66 15.85
C ASP A 270 9.41 10.49 14.82
N ALA A 271 9.60 10.91 13.57
CA ALA A 271 8.64 10.63 12.51
C ALA A 271 8.69 9.14 12.12
N LEU A 272 7.89 8.31 12.81
CA LEU A 272 7.83 6.85 12.60
C LEU A 272 7.70 6.49 11.12
N GLU A 273 6.85 7.17 10.36
CA GLU A 273 6.68 6.94 8.92
C GLU A 273 7.99 7.08 8.12
N PHE A 274 8.82 8.09 8.43
CA PHE A 274 10.10 8.30 7.75
C PHE A 274 11.15 7.28 8.21
N LEU A 275 11.18 6.94 9.50
CA LEU A 275 12.05 5.90 10.04
C LEU A 275 11.76 4.55 9.37
N LEU A 276 10.48 4.17 9.28
CA LEU A 276 10.06 2.93 8.64
C LEU A 276 10.29 2.93 7.13
N SER A 277 10.07 4.08 6.47
CA SER A 277 10.37 4.24 5.05
C SER A 277 11.86 4.01 4.78
N LYS A 278 12.75 4.58 5.60
CA LYS A 278 14.20 4.39 5.44
C LYS A 278 14.61 2.93 5.63
N ILE A 279 14.08 2.26 6.65
CA ILE A 279 14.30 0.81 6.85
C ILE A 279 13.84 0.03 5.61
N SER A 280 12.64 0.30 5.10
CA SER A 280 12.10 -0.36 3.91
C SER A 280 12.98 -0.17 2.67
N VAL A 281 13.48 1.05 2.44
CA VAL A 281 14.35 1.37 1.30
C VAL A 281 15.69 0.66 1.40
N LEU A 282 16.30 0.63 2.60
CA LEU A 282 17.54 -0.12 2.83
C LEU A 282 17.36 -1.61 2.51
N LEU A 283 16.24 -2.21 2.91
CA LEU A 283 15.93 -3.61 2.56
C LEU A 283 15.75 -3.83 1.06
N ARG A 284 15.07 -2.93 0.35
CA ARG A 284 14.90 -3.01 -1.10
C ARG A 284 16.24 -2.91 -1.85
N LEU A 285 17.19 -2.16 -1.30
CA LEU A 285 18.57 -2.07 -1.79
C LEU A 285 19.44 -3.28 -1.40
N GLY A 286 18.90 -4.26 -0.66
CA GLY A 286 19.65 -5.41 -0.17
C GLY A 286 20.61 -5.08 0.99
N LYS A 287 20.49 -3.90 1.60
CA LYS A 287 21.34 -3.41 2.68
C LYS A 287 20.77 -3.81 4.05
N SER A 288 20.61 -5.11 4.27
CA SER A 288 19.96 -5.64 5.49
C SER A 288 20.73 -5.30 6.78
N GLU A 289 22.05 -5.27 6.74
CA GLU A 289 22.88 -4.91 7.90
C GLU A 289 22.71 -3.42 8.27
N GLU A 290 22.71 -2.53 7.27
CA GLU A 290 22.43 -1.09 7.48
C GLU A 290 21.01 -0.88 8.03
N ALA A 291 20.02 -1.61 7.52
CA ALA A 291 18.64 -1.56 8.01
C ALA A 291 18.55 -1.98 9.48
N MET A 292 19.25 -3.05 9.89
CA MET A 292 19.29 -3.53 11.27
C MET A 292 19.99 -2.54 12.21
N ALA A 293 21.14 -2.01 11.80
CA ALA A 293 21.89 -1.01 12.55
C ALA A 293 21.06 0.27 12.74
N PHE A 294 20.45 0.77 11.66
CA PHE A 294 19.61 1.96 11.69
C PHE A 294 18.35 1.76 12.56
N SER A 295 17.71 0.59 12.49
CA SER A 295 16.55 0.27 13.35
C SER A 295 16.94 0.32 14.83
N THR A 296 18.07 -0.27 15.20
CA THR A 296 18.58 -0.28 16.58
C THR A 296 18.90 1.13 17.06
N GLN A 297 19.65 1.89 16.27
CA GLN A 297 19.94 3.29 16.58
C GLN A 297 18.67 4.12 16.77
N SER A 298 17.67 3.93 15.89
CA SER A 298 16.41 4.68 15.96
C SER A 298 15.61 4.35 17.22
N ILE A 299 15.62 3.07 17.66
CA ILE A 299 14.97 2.66 18.92
C ILE A 299 15.64 3.34 20.11
N ASP A 300 16.97 3.35 20.15
CA ASP A 300 17.75 3.94 21.25
C ASP A 300 17.61 5.46 21.34
N GLN A 301 17.48 6.13 20.19
CA GLN A 301 17.40 7.59 20.09
C GLN A 301 15.97 8.13 20.20
N SER A 302 14.96 7.29 19.95
CA SER A 302 13.57 7.73 19.97
C SER A 302 13.15 8.21 21.36
N THR A 303 12.33 9.26 21.42
CA THR A 303 11.80 9.79 22.68
C THR A 303 10.35 9.37 22.95
N SER A 304 9.66 8.84 21.94
CA SER A 304 8.26 8.40 22.03
C SER A 304 8.15 6.88 22.17
N ASP A 305 7.42 6.43 23.18
CA ASP A 305 7.14 5.00 23.40
C ASP A 305 6.34 4.37 22.26
N GLU A 306 5.44 5.14 21.63
CA GLU A 306 4.68 4.69 20.45
C GLU A 306 5.60 4.45 19.26
N VAL A 307 6.55 5.37 19.02
CA VAL A 307 7.54 5.25 17.94
C VAL A 307 8.48 4.08 18.22
N LYS A 308 8.98 3.93 19.45
CA LYS A 308 9.79 2.78 19.87
C LYS A 308 9.06 1.47 19.66
N ALA A 309 7.81 1.36 20.10
CA ALA A 309 7.00 0.15 19.88
C ALA A 309 6.87 -0.16 18.39
N GLY A 310 6.61 0.85 17.56
CA GLY A 310 6.56 0.71 16.11
C GLY A 310 7.87 0.22 15.49
N LEU A 311 9.02 0.71 15.96
CA LEU A 311 10.34 0.31 15.50
C LEU A 311 10.73 -1.09 15.97
N LEU A 312 10.47 -1.44 17.23
CA LEU A 312 10.69 -2.79 17.78
C LEU A 312 9.91 -3.83 16.98
N ARG A 313 8.63 -3.55 16.68
CA ARG A 313 7.81 -4.39 15.81
C ARG A 313 8.40 -4.59 14.42
N GLN A 314 9.10 -3.59 13.89
CA GLN A 314 9.70 -3.67 12.55
C GLN A 314 11.06 -4.37 12.58
N ARG A 315 11.85 -4.17 13.64
CA ARG A 315 13.10 -4.90 13.86
C ARG A 315 12.86 -6.38 14.15
N SER A 316 11.75 -6.75 14.78
CA SER A 316 11.40 -8.17 14.96
C SER A 316 11.22 -8.90 13.63
N LEU A 317 10.61 -8.26 12.62
CA LEU A 317 10.50 -8.82 11.27
C LEU A 317 11.89 -9.01 10.63
N LEU A 318 12.82 -8.08 10.84
CA LEU A 318 14.20 -8.22 10.38
C LEU A 318 14.90 -9.42 11.05
N HIS A 319 14.73 -9.58 12.36
CA HIS A 319 15.26 -10.73 13.09
C HIS A 319 14.65 -12.05 12.60
N GLN A 320 13.35 -12.07 12.31
CA GLN A 320 12.66 -13.25 11.80
C GLN A 320 13.19 -13.67 10.42
N VAL A 321 13.37 -12.71 9.50
CA VAL A 321 13.98 -12.97 8.18
C VAL A 321 15.43 -13.46 8.32
N ALA A 322 16.16 -12.96 9.30
CA ALA A 322 17.51 -13.42 9.63
C ALA A 322 17.56 -14.78 10.37
N GLY A 323 16.40 -15.41 10.65
CA GLY A 323 16.30 -16.68 11.38
C GLY A 323 16.48 -16.57 12.90
N ASN A 324 16.61 -15.35 13.43
CA ASN A 324 16.84 -15.07 14.85
C ASN A 324 15.50 -14.97 15.61
N LYS A 325 14.75 -16.08 15.67
CA LYS A 325 13.39 -16.12 16.24
C LYS A 325 13.30 -15.62 17.69
N GLU A 326 14.28 -15.93 18.53
CA GLU A 326 14.30 -15.47 19.94
C GLU A 326 14.45 -13.94 20.06
N LEU A 327 15.29 -13.33 19.22
CA LEU A 327 15.45 -11.87 19.19
C LEU A 327 14.19 -11.19 18.65
N ALA A 328 13.57 -11.77 17.63
CA ALA A 328 12.29 -11.29 17.11
C ALA A 328 11.20 -11.32 18.20
N LYS A 329 11.14 -12.40 18.98
CA LYS A 329 10.21 -12.52 20.10
C LYS A 329 10.50 -11.47 21.18
N ALA A 330 11.76 -11.28 21.57
CA ALA A 330 12.14 -10.29 22.56
C ALA A 330 11.73 -8.86 22.16
N ASP A 331 11.90 -8.50 20.87
CA ASP A 331 11.46 -7.20 20.35
C ASP A 331 9.94 -7.03 20.39
N LEU A 332 9.18 -8.09 20.08
CA LEU A 332 7.71 -8.06 20.15
C LEU A 332 7.22 -7.98 21.59
N ASP A 333 7.89 -8.68 22.52
CA ASP A 333 7.61 -8.57 23.95
C ASP A 333 7.83 -7.13 24.43
N ALA A 334 9.00 -6.54 24.13
CA ALA A 334 9.31 -5.15 24.47
C ALA A 334 8.33 -4.15 23.81
N SER A 335 7.93 -4.39 22.56
CA SER A 335 6.92 -3.57 21.88
C SER A 335 5.58 -3.60 22.62
N LEU A 336 5.16 -4.76 23.11
CA LEU A 336 3.89 -4.93 23.83
C LEU A 336 3.97 -4.47 25.29
N GLU A 337 5.16 -4.36 25.88
CA GLU A 337 5.34 -3.67 27.16
C GLU A 337 5.05 -2.17 27.04
N LEU A 338 5.48 -1.54 25.93
CA LEU A 338 5.24 -0.13 25.63
C LEU A 338 3.80 0.14 25.15
N ALA A 339 3.25 -0.75 24.31
CA ALA A 339 1.92 -0.62 23.72
C ALA A 339 1.16 -1.95 23.81
N LYS A 340 0.53 -2.19 24.97
CA LYS A 340 -0.12 -3.48 25.33
C LYS A 340 -1.22 -3.91 24.37
N ASP A 341 -1.98 -2.95 23.85
CA ASP A 341 -3.15 -3.21 22.99
C ASP A 341 -2.80 -3.09 21.50
N ASN A 342 -1.50 -3.15 21.14
CA ASN A 342 -1.06 -3.07 19.76
C ASN A 342 -1.33 -4.39 19.01
N ILE A 343 -2.51 -4.48 18.38
CA ILE A 343 -2.94 -5.64 17.59
C ILE A 343 -1.87 -6.10 16.57
N PRO A 344 -1.21 -5.21 15.79
CA PRO A 344 -0.16 -5.64 14.87
C PRO A 344 1.02 -6.38 15.55
N SER A 345 1.50 -5.90 16.70
CA SER A 345 2.56 -6.59 17.47
C SER A 345 2.08 -7.93 18.03
N MET A 346 0.85 -8.01 18.54
CA MET A 346 0.25 -9.26 19.04
C MET A 346 0.11 -10.30 17.92
N LEU A 347 -0.36 -9.89 16.74
CA LEU A 347 -0.50 -10.77 15.58
C LEU A 347 0.85 -11.33 15.12
N LEU A 348 1.88 -10.48 15.06
CA LEU A 348 3.23 -10.94 14.71
C LEU A 348 3.80 -11.89 15.76
N ARG A 349 3.59 -11.61 17.05
CA ARG A 349 4.05 -12.50 18.13
C ARG A 349 3.31 -13.84 18.13
N ALA A 350 2.02 -13.84 17.85
CA ALA A 350 1.24 -15.06 17.71
C ALA A 350 1.75 -15.93 16.56
N ARG A 351 1.98 -15.35 15.36
CA ARG A 351 2.55 -16.07 14.21
C ARG A 351 3.94 -16.63 14.50
N LEU A 352 4.81 -15.80 15.09
CA LEU A 352 6.15 -16.24 15.49
C LEU A 352 6.08 -17.37 16.53
N SER A 353 5.13 -17.31 17.47
CA SER A 353 4.93 -18.36 18.47
C SER A 353 4.52 -19.69 17.82
N VAL A 354 3.65 -19.67 16.79
CA VAL A 354 3.35 -20.87 15.99
C VAL A 354 4.61 -21.41 15.30
N GLU A 355 5.44 -20.57 14.71
CA GLU A 355 6.72 -20.98 14.10
C GLU A 355 7.74 -21.53 15.09
N MET A 356 7.56 -21.25 16.38
CA MET A 356 8.37 -21.73 17.50
C MET A 356 7.70 -22.91 18.24
N ASP A 357 6.62 -23.47 17.69
CA ASP A 357 5.82 -24.54 18.31
C ASP A 357 5.20 -24.19 19.67
N ASN A 358 5.12 -22.89 19.99
CA ASN A 358 4.49 -22.37 21.20
C ASN A 358 3.01 -22.04 20.95
N MET A 359 2.20 -23.08 20.83
CA MET A 359 0.76 -22.95 20.55
C MET A 359 0.01 -22.20 21.65
N GLU A 360 0.38 -22.39 22.92
CA GLU A 360 -0.26 -21.70 24.06
C GLU A 360 -0.03 -20.18 24.02
N GLY A 361 1.21 -19.75 23.73
CA GLY A 361 1.52 -18.34 23.54
C GLY A 361 0.74 -17.73 22.38
N ALA A 362 0.65 -18.43 21.25
CA ALA A 362 -0.12 -17.99 20.10
C ALA A 362 -1.62 -17.86 20.43
N LYS A 363 -2.23 -18.87 21.07
CA LYS A 363 -3.64 -18.86 21.47
C LYS A 363 -3.94 -17.70 22.43
N LYS A 364 -3.03 -17.40 23.37
CA LYS A 364 -3.17 -16.26 24.30
C LYS A 364 -3.22 -14.91 23.57
N ASP A 365 -2.31 -14.67 22.63
CA ASP A 365 -2.26 -13.42 21.88
C ASP A 365 -3.48 -13.26 20.96
N ILE A 366 -3.88 -14.34 20.29
CA ILE A 366 -5.10 -14.38 19.47
C ILE A 366 -6.32 -14.03 20.31
N GLN A 367 -6.48 -14.65 21.49
CA GLN A 367 -7.61 -14.35 22.36
C GLN A 367 -7.61 -12.88 22.77
N ALA A 368 -6.46 -12.34 23.17
CA ALA A 368 -6.37 -10.94 23.55
C ALA A 368 -6.66 -9.97 22.38
N ILE A 369 -6.32 -10.34 21.13
CA ILE A 369 -6.75 -9.57 19.95
C ILE A 369 -8.27 -9.63 19.78
N LEU A 370 -8.87 -10.81 19.91
CA LEU A 370 -10.31 -11.01 19.76
C LEU A 370 -11.13 -10.37 20.89
N ASP A 371 -10.53 -10.18 22.07
CA ASP A 371 -11.12 -9.42 23.16
C ASP A 371 -11.16 -7.90 22.84
N LEU A 372 -10.20 -7.40 22.05
CA LEU A 372 -10.15 -6.01 21.58
C LEU A 372 -11.01 -5.78 20.32
N ASP A 373 -10.97 -6.72 19.40
CA ASP A 373 -11.69 -6.72 18.13
C ASP A 373 -12.17 -8.15 17.81
N GLU A 374 -13.40 -8.46 18.23
CA GLU A 374 -14.04 -9.76 18.04
C GLU A 374 -14.10 -10.17 16.55
N GLN A 375 -14.07 -9.19 15.64
CA GLN A 375 -14.20 -9.43 14.21
C GLN A 375 -12.86 -9.37 13.47
N ASN A 376 -11.74 -9.29 14.19
CA ASN A 376 -10.42 -9.20 13.60
C ASN A 376 -10.12 -10.40 12.68
N ALA A 377 -10.11 -10.15 11.36
CA ALA A 377 -10.04 -11.21 10.38
C ALA A 377 -8.71 -12.00 10.46
N ASP A 378 -7.60 -11.32 10.74
CA ASP A 378 -6.29 -11.95 10.85
C ASP A 378 -6.17 -12.86 12.07
N ALA A 379 -6.73 -12.45 13.21
CA ALA A 379 -6.75 -13.26 14.43
C ALA A 379 -7.67 -14.48 14.28
N ILE A 380 -8.86 -14.32 13.69
CA ILE A 380 -9.77 -15.45 13.40
C ILE A 380 -9.11 -16.41 12.41
N LEU A 381 -8.43 -15.92 11.37
CA LEU A 381 -7.73 -16.76 10.41
C LEU A 381 -6.61 -17.56 11.08
N LEU A 382 -5.79 -16.91 11.91
CA LEU A 382 -4.72 -17.59 12.64
C LEU A 382 -5.28 -18.61 13.64
N ARG A 383 -6.40 -18.31 14.29
CA ARG A 383 -7.11 -19.27 15.16
C ARG A 383 -7.58 -20.49 14.39
N ALA A 384 -8.16 -20.29 13.20
CA ALA A 384 -8.61 -21.36 12.32
C ALA A 384 -7.45 -22.24 11.83
N ASP A 385 -6.32 -21.61 11.46
CA ASP A 385 -5.10 -22.29 11.04
C ASP A 385 -4.51 -23.14 12.19
N ILE A 386 -4.42 -22.60 13.40
CA ILE A 386 -3.96 -23.35 14.58
C ILE A 386 -4.92 -24.49 14.91
N ALA A 387 -6.23 -24.23 14.93
CA ALA A 387 -7.24 -25.25 15.20
C ALA A 387 -7.21 -26.39 14.17
N ALA A 388 -6.94 -26.09 12.89
CA ALA A 388 -6.75 -27.11 11.87
C ALA A 388 -5.49 -27.95 12.12
N ALA A 389 -4.38 -27.31 12.52
CA ALA A 389 -3.12 -27.99 12.84
C ALA A 389 -3.19 -28.83 14.12
N THR A 390 -4.03 -28.45 15.09
CA THR A 390 -4.27 -29.20 16.34
C THR A 390 -5.45 -30.18 16.23
N GLU A 391 -5.94 -30.44 15.01
CA GLU A 391 -7.06 -31.35 14.70
C GLU A 391 -8.40 -30.97 15.36
N GLU A 392 -8.54 -29.72 15.83
CA GLU A 392 -9.78 -29.11 16.30
C GLU A 392 -10.67 -28.69 15.10
N PHE A 393 -10.96 -29.65 14.21
CA PHE A 393 -11.51 -29.39 12.87
C PHE A 393 -12.84 -28.62 12.88
N ASP A 394 -13.75 -28.91 13.81
CA ASP A 394 -15.04 -28.21 13.87
C ASP A 394 -14.90 -26.73 14.24
N ALA A 395 -13.93 -26.41 15.11
CA ALA A 395 -13.60 -25.01 15.45
C ALA A 395 -13.01 -24.29 14.23
N ALA A 396 -12.05 -24.92 13.54
CA ALA A 396 -11.47 -24.39 12.31
C ALA A 396 -12.53 -24.14 11.23
N ILE A 397 -13.42 -25.11 11.00
CA ILE A 397 -14.53 -25.00 10.03
C ILE A 397 -15.44 -23.82 10.36
N SER A 398 -15.78 -23.63 11.64
CA SER A 398 -16.62 -22.51 12.09
C SER A 398 -15.96 -21.16 11.76
N ASP A 399 -14.69 -21.01 12.12
CA ASP A 399 -13.94 -19.76 11.89
C ASP A 399 -13.77 -19.47 10.39
N TYR A 400 -13.38 -20.47 9.58
CA TYR A 400 -13.29 -20.30 8.13
C TYR A 400 -14.61 -19.88 7.50
N ARG A 401 -15.73 -20.49 7.90
CA ARG A 401 -17.06 -20.09 7.41
C ARG A 401 -17.41 -18.66 7.80
N SER A 402 -17.06 -18.25 9.02
CA SER A 402 -17.29 -16.88 9.48
C SER A 402 -16.53 -15.85 8.64
N LEU A 403 -15.28 -16.17 8.26
CA LEU A 403 -14.46 -15.33 7.38
C LEU A 403 -15.03 -15.29 5.96
N ILE A 404 -15.36 -16.45 5.39
CA ILE A 404 -15.90 -16.57 4.02
C ILE A 404 -17.22 -15.79 3.87
N ALA A 405 -18.05 -15.72 4.92
CA ALA A 405 -19.29 -14.96 4.91
C ALA A 405 -19.10 -13.44 4.75
N ARG A 406 -17.91 -12.93 5.08
CA ARG A 406 -17.57 -11.49 5.02
C ARG A 406 -16.81 -11.10 3.75
N VAL A 407 -16.32 -12.07 2.99
CA VAL A 407 -15.53 -11.83 1.78
C VAL A 407 -16.40 -11.99 0.52
N PRO A 408 -16.43 -11.01 -0.40
CA PRO A 408 -17.24 -11.09 -1.61
C PRO A 408 -16.91 -12.29 -2.50
N ALA A 409 -17.94 -12.85 -3.14
CA ALA A 409 -17.78 -13.92 -4.11
C ALA A 409 -16.89 -13.51 -5.30
N GLY A 410 -16.14 -14.47 -5.86
CA GLY A 410 -15.25 -14.24 -7.00
C GLY A 410 -13.96 -13.47 -6.69
N THR A 411 -13.63 -13.24 -5.41
CA THR A 411 -12.37 -12.60 -5.02
C THR A 411 -11.28 -13.64 -4.71
N PRO A 412 -10.00 -13.34 -5.01
CA PRO A 412 -8.88 -14.24 -4.67
C PRO A 412 -8.80 -14.60 -3.18
N GLN A 413 -9.16 -13.65 -2.30
CA GLN A 413 -9.17 -13.88 -0.86
C GLN A 413 -10.23 -14.92 -0.45
N ARG A 414 -11.42 -14.88 -1.06
CA ARG A 414 -12.46 -15.88 -0.78
C ARG A 414 -12.07 -17.25 -1.29
N GLU A 415 -11.43 -17.29 -2.45
CA GLU A 415 -10.88 -18.51 -3.06
C GLU A 415 -9.85 -19.18 -2.14
N GLU A 416 -8.92 -18.42 -1.59
CA GLU A 416 -7.93 -18.91 -0.62
C GLU A 416 -8.59 -19.50 0.65
N LEU A 417 -9.57 -18.80 1.21
CA LEU A 417 -10.32 -19.27 2.39
C LEU A 417 -11.13 -20.54 2.09
N LEU A 418 -11.74 -20.62 0.90
CA LEU A 418 -12.44 -21.83 0.46
C LEU A 418 -11.46 -23.00 0.28
N MET A 419 -10.27 -22.77 -0.27
CA MET A 419 -9.23 -23.81 -0.37
C MET A 419 -8.81 -24.33 1.00
N LYS A 420 -8.56 -23.43 1.97
CA LYS A 420 -8.26 -23.81 3.37
C LYS A 420 -9.41 -24.61 3.99
N LEU A 421 -10.66 -24.18 3.80
CA LEU A 421 -11.83 -24.91 4.29
C LEU A 421 -11.98 -26.30 3.63
N GLY A 422 -11.75 -26.40 2.32
CA GLY A 422 -11.76 -27.67 1.58
C GLY A 422 -10.73 -28.65 2.12
N LEU A 423 -9.52 -28.17 2.41
CA LEU A 423 -8.45 -28.95 3.03
C LEU A 423 -8.85 -29.47 4.41
N VAL A 424 -9.42 -28.62 5.27
CA VAL A 424 -9.90 -29.03 6.61
C VAL A 424 -11.02 -30.06 6.52
N PHE A 425 -11.95 -29.93 5.57
CA PHE A 425 -12.96 -30.95 5.34
C PHE A 425 -12.36 -32.28 4.90
N TRP A 426 -11.31 -32.26 4.08
CA TRP A 426 -10.61 -33.49 3.69
C TRP A 426 -9.88 -34.13 4.87
N GLN A 427 -9.09 -33.36 5.62
CA GLN A 427 -8.37 -33.83 6.81
C GLN A 427 -9.30 -34.40 7.89
N SER A 428 -10.51 -33.85 8.01
CA SER A 428 -11.56 -34.37 8.91
C SER A 428 -12.37 -35.54 8.35
N ASN A 429 -11.92 -36.16 7.25
CA ASN A 429 -12.60 -37.25 6.52
C ASN A 429 -14.02 -36.92 6.02
N ARG A 430 -14.35 -35.63 5.85
CA ARG A 430 -15.64 -35.15 5.35
C ARG A 430 -15.58 -34.90 3.84
N HIS A 431 -15.23 -35.93 3.08
CA HIS A 431 -14.91 -35.86 1.65
C HIS A 431 -16.01 -35.20 0.80
N SER A 432 -17.28 -35.54 1.02
CA SER A 432 -18.40 -34.94 0.26
C SER A 432 -18.57 -33.44 0.53
N GLN A 433 -18.18 -32.96 1.71
CA GLN A 433 -18.17 -31.52 2.00
C GLN A 433 -16.97 -30.84 1.35
N ALA A 434 -15.79 -31.47 1.38
CA ALA A 434 -14.60 -30.98 0.70
C ALA A 434 -14.85 -30.79 -0.81
N LEU A 435 -15.39 -31.80 -1.49
CA LEU A 435 -15.72 -31.73 -2.92
C LEU A 435 -16.69 -30.57 -3.24
N ARG A 436 -17.73 -30.35 -2.44
CA ARG A 436 -18.65 -29.21 -2.64
C ARG A 436 -17.99 -27.84 -2.45
N ILE A 437 -16.96 -27.75 -1.62
CA ILE A 437 -16.19 -26.52 -1.46
C ILE A 437 -15.27 -26.32 -2.67
N LEU A 438 -14.64 -27.39 -3.16
CA LEU A 438 -13.82 -27.33 -4.37
C LEU A 438 -14.64 -26.98 -5.61
N ASP A 439 -15.87 -27.50 -5.74
CA ASP A 439 -16.79 -27.13 -6.82
C ASP A 439 -17.06 -25.61 -6.83
N GLN A 440 -17.17 -24.98 -5.66
CA GLN A 440 -17.33 -23.52 -5.57
C GLN A 440 -16.08 -22.77 -6.01
N VAL A 441 -14.88 -23.29 -5.67
CA VAL A 441 -13.61 -22.72 -6.12
C VAL A 441 -13.49 -22.83 -7.64
N ILE A 442 -13.71 -24.02 -8.19
CA ILE A 442 -13.61 -24.31 -9.63
C ILE A 442 -14.66 -23.53 -10.43
N GLN A 443 -15.88 -23.39 -9.92
CA GLN A 443 -16.91 -22.59 -10.58
C GLN A 443 -16.54 -21.10 -10.65
N ALA A 444 -15.86 -20.57 -9.62
CA ALA A 444 -15.41 -19.18 -9.61
C ALA A 444 -14.13 -18.98 -10.43
N ASN A 445 -13.20 -19.94 -10.39
CA ASN A 445 -11.93 -19.94 -11.08
C ASN A 445 -11.57 -21.34 -11.56
N ASP A 446 -11.96 -21.66 -12.80
CA ASP A 446 -11.70 -22.97 -13.39
C ASP A 446 -10.21 -23.24 -13.61
N ALA A 447 -9.37 -22.19 -13.59
CA ALA A 447 -7.92 -22.29 -13.76
C ALA A 447 -7.16 -22.59 -12.44
N ASN A 448 -7.85 -22.75 -11.31
CA ASN A 448 -7.21 -23.10 -10.05
C ASN A 448 -6.72 -24.56 -10.05
N TRP A 449 -5.46 -24.77 -10.42
CA TRP A 449 -4.85 -26.10 -10.47
C TRP A 449 -4.78 -26.78 -9.10
N GLN A 450 -4.66 -26.02 -8.00
CA GLN A 450 -4.63 -26.57 -6.65
C GLN A 450 -5.97 -27.20 -6.27
N ALA A 451 -7.08 -26.61 -6.69
CA ALA A 451 -8.42 -27.13 -6.47
C ALA A 451 -8.63 -28.45 -7.22
N HIS A 452 -8.25 -28.49 -8.51
CA HIS A 452 -8.29 -29.73 -9.31
C HIS A 452 -7.38 -30.81 -8.74
N ARG A 453 -6.18 -30.47 -8.26
CA ARG A 453 -5.28 -31.43 -7.61
C ARG A 453 -5.91 -32.02 -6.35
N LEU A 454 -6.41 -31.18 -5.46
CA LEU A 454 -7.04 -31.62 -4.21
C LEU A 454 -8.33 -32.43 -4.49
N GLN A 455 -9.06 -32.08 -5.54
CA GLN A 455 -10.21 -32.86 -6.01
C GLN A 455 -9.77 -34.27 -6.43
N GLY A 456 -8.68 -34.40 -7.21
CA GLY A 456 -8.11 -35.68 -7.59
C GLY A 456 -7.67 -36.53 -6.39
N GLU A 457 -7.06 -35.91 -5.39
CA GLU A 457 -6.65 -36.58 -4.14
C GLU A 457 -7.84 -37.13 -3.35
N ILE A 458 -8.92 -36.34 -3.23
CA ILE A 458 -10.14 -36.77 -2.54
C ILE A 458 -10.87 -37.86 -3.33
N LEU A 459 -10.96 -37.74 -4.65
CA LEU A 459 -11.62 -38.76 -5.49
C LEU A 459 -10.85 -40.09 -5.45
N LEU A 460 -9.52 -40.03 -5.48
CA LEU A 460 -8.67 -41.20 -5.35
C LEU A 460 -8.87 -41.89 -4.01
N SER A 461 -8.92 -41.13 -2.89
CA SER A 461 -9.17 -41.70 -1.56
C SER A 461 -10.57 -42.32 -1.41
N GLN A 462 -11.51 -41.97 -2.29
CA GLN A 462 -12.85 -42.59 -2.37
C GLN A 462 -12.91 -43.79 -3.31
N GLY A 463 -11.82 -44.12 -4.00
CA GLY A 463 -11.76 -45.19 -5.00
C GLY A 463 -12.33 -44.79 -6.37
N GLU A 464 -12.62 -43.51 -6.60
CA GLU A 464 -13.14 -42.99 -7.87
C GLU A 464 -11.96 -42.64 -8.80
N HIS A 465 -11.23 -43.67 -9.23
CA HIS A 465 -9.94 -43.53 -9.92
C HIS A 465 -10.06 -42.82 -11.28
N ALA A 466 -11.13 -43.07 -12.05
CA ALA A 466 -11.32 -42.44 -13.36
C ALA A 466 -11.51 -40.92 -13.24
N ASP A 467 -12.33 -40.47 -12.29
CA ASP A 467 -12.54 -39.05 -12.04
C ASP A 467 -11.28 -38.39 -11.45
N ALA A 468 -10.53 -39.12 -10.62
CA ALA A 468 -9.24 -38.65 -10.10
C ALA A 468 -8.22 -38.38 -11.23
N VAL A 469 -8.13 -39.26 -12.23
CA VAL A 469 -7.29 -39.04 -13.43
C VAL A 469 -7.69 -37.76 -14.16
N ILE A 470 -9.00 -37.54 -14.38
CA ILE A 470 -9.50 -36.33 -15.06
C ILE A 470 -9.09 -35.08 -14.28
N ALA A 471 -9.27 -35.08 -12.96
CA ALA A 471 -8.91 -33.95 -12.10
C ALA A 471 -7.40 -33.69 -12.08
N TYR A 472 -6.58 -34.74 -12.00
CA TYR A 472 -5.11 -34.61 -12.04
C TYR A 472 -4.60 -34.13 -13.41
N GLU A 473 -5.12 -34.63 -14.51
CA GLU A 473 -4.78 -34.14 -15.85
C GLU A 473 -5.13 -32.65 -16.00
N LYS A 474 -6.31 -32.24 -15.49
CA LYS A 474 -6.71 -30.83 -15.49
C LYS A 474 -5.78 -29.98 -14.63
N ALA A 475 -5.42 -30.44 -13.43
CA ALA A 475 -4.47 -29.77 -12.56
C ALA A 475 -3.09 -29.61 -13.23
N LEU A 476 -2.58 -30.66 -13.87
CA LEU A 476 -1.28 -30.64 -14.54
C LEU A 476 -1.27 -29.68 -15.72
N ASN A 477 -2.33 -29.67 -16.53
CA ASN A 477 -2.46 -28.78 -17.69
C ASN A 477 -2.59 -27.29 -17.31
N LEU A 478 -3.17 -26.99 -16.15
CA LEU A 478 -3.35 -25.62 -15.65
C LEU A 478 -2.16 -25.13 -14.82
N MET A 479 -1.22 -26.00 -14.44
CA MET A 479 -0.12 -25.69 -13.55
C MET A 479 0.88 -24.72 -14.20
N PRO A 480 1.14 -23.53 -13.62
CA PRO A 480 2.12 -22.60 -14.16
C PRO A 480 3.54 -23.17 -14.19
N GLU A 481 4.35 -22.80 -15.19
CA GLU A 481 5.77 -23.18 -15.29
C GLU A 481 6.63 -22.75 -14.09
N ALA A 482 6.23 -21.67 -13.41
CA ALA A 482 6.93 -21.16 -12.23
C ALA A 482 6.71 -21.99 -10.96
N VAL A 483 5.77 -22.95 -10.97
CA VAL A 483 5.57 -23.88 -9.85
C VAL A 483 6.82 -24.74 -9.67
N SER A 484 7.21 -24.96 -8.41
CA SER A 484 8.47 -25.65 -8.10
C SER A 484 8.49 -27.08 -8.65
N SER A 485 9.69 -27.54 -9.00
CA SER A 485 9.90 -28.88 -9.57
C SER A 485 9.40 -29.97 -8.64
N GLU A 486 9.46 -29.77 -7.32
CA GLU A 486 9.02 -30.73 -6.30
C GLU A 486 7.50 -30.93 -6.33
N ILE A 487 6.74 -29.84 -6.43
CA ILE A 487 5.27 -29.91 -6.51
C ILE A 487 4.85 -30.55 -7.84
N ARG A 488 5.51 -30.16 -8.93
CA ARG A 488 5.24 -30.70 -10.26
C ARG A 488 5.56 -32.18 -10.35
N SER A 489 6.72 -32.61 -9.86
CA SER A 489 7.12 -34.03 -9.88
C SER A 489 6.22 -34.88 -9.02
N SER A 490 5.73 -34.36 -7.88
CA SER A 490 4.75 -35.07 -7.04
C SER A 490 3.42 -35.31 -7.77
N LEU A 491 2.87 -34.30 -8.46
CA LEU A 491 1.63 -34.47 -9.23
C LEU A 491 1.81 -35.45 -10.41
N LEU A 492 2.91 -35.32 -11.16
CA LEU A 492 3.27 -36.23 -12.24
C LEU A 492 3.40 -37.68 -11.73
N ASN A 493 4.06 -37.85 -10.59
CA ASN A 493 4.22 -39.14 -9.94
C ASN A 493 2.86 -39.75 -9.56
N ASN A 494 1.99 -39.00 -8.88
CA ASN A 494 0.70 -39.51 -8.43
C ASN A 494 -0.19 -39.94 -9.61
N LEU A 495 -0.22 -39.14 -10.68
CA LEU A 495 -0.96 -39.49 -11.89
C LEU A 495 -0.34 -40.68 -12.63
N SER A 496 0.99 -40.72 -12.76
CA SER A 496 1.70 -41.86 -13.38
C SER A 496 1.44 -43.16 -12.63
N TRP A 497 1.53 -43.12 -11.30
CA TRP A 497 1.27 -44.26 -10.43
C TRP A 497 -0.16 -44.75 -10.62
N LEU A 498 -1.15 -43.86 -10.51
CA LEU A 498 -2.57 -44.19 -10.70
C LEU A 498 -2.83 -44.87 -12.06
N LEU A 499 -2.25 -44.36 -13.14
CA LEU A 499 -2.39 -44.91 -14.48
C LEU A 499 -1.66 -46.25 -14.68
N ALA A 500 -0.67 -46.59 -13.86
CA ALA A 500 0.02 -47.89 -13.92
C ALA A 500 -0.61 -48.94 -13.00
N THR A 501 -1.02 -48.55 -11.80
CA THR A 501 -1.28 -49.48 -10.69
C THR A 501 -2.77 -49.63 -10.36
N SER A 502 -3.64 -48.81 -10.94
CA SER A 502 -5.08 -48.90 -10.71
C SER A 502 -5.61 -50.33 -10.90
N PRO A 503 -6.43 -50.87 -9.98
CA PRO A 503 -7.06 -52.16 -10.16
C PRO A 503 -8.12 -52.16 -11.29
N LEU A 504 -8.54 -50.98 -11.76
CA LEU A 504 -9.52 -50.82 -12.82
C LEU A 504 -8.85 -50.74 -14.19
N ASP A 505 -9.19 -51.67 -15.08
CA ASP A 505 -8.61 -51.78 -16.42
C ASP A 505 -8.81 -50.52 -17.26
N ASP A 506 -10.01 -49.92 -17.21
CA ASP A 506 -10.37 -48.73 -17.99
C ASP A 506 -9.64 -47.45 -17.54
N VAL A 507 -8.97 -47.49 -16.38
CA VAL A 507 -8.15 -46.37 -15.87
C VAL A 507 -6.70 -46.51 -16.31
N ARG A 508 -6.21 -47.74 -16.52
CA ARG A 508 -4.79 -47.95 -16.75
C ARG A 508 -4.38 -47.50 -18.15
N ASP A 509 -3.29 -46.74 -18.21
CA ASP A 509 -2.64 -46.29 -19.45
C ASP A 509 -1.13 -46.33 -19.25
N GLY A 510 -0.50 -47.45 -19.62
CA GLY A 510 0.95 -47.63 -19.50
C GLY A 510 1.77 -46.65 -20.34
N ASN A 511 1.25 -46.15 -21.46
CA ASN A 511 1.97 -45.19 -22.31
C ASN A 511 2.01 -43.82 -21.67
N ARG A 512 0.84 -43.31 -21.25
CA ARG A 512 0.75 -42.04 -20.54
C ARG A 512 1.45 -42.10 -19.18
N SER A 513 1.32 -43.20 -18.45
CA SER A 513 2.04 -43.43 -17.20
C SER A 513 3.55 -43.33 -17.38
N LEU A 514 4.12 -43.95 -18.42
CA LEU A 514 5.55 -43.90 -18.69
C LEU A 514 6.03 -42.48 -19.02
N GLU A 515 5.29 -41.74 -19.84
CA GLU A 515 5.60 -40.35 -20.17
C GLU A 515 5.72 -39.49 -18.90
N LEU A 516 4.70 -39.54 -18.04
CA LEU A 516 4.63 -38.77 -16.81
C LEU A 516 5.69 -39.20 -15.79
N GLY A 517 5.92 -40.50 -15.66
CA GLY A 517 6.93 -41.07 -14.76
C GLY A 517 8.35 -40.64 -15.15
N LEU A 518 8.66 -40.61 -16.46
CA LEU A 518 9.95 -40.11 -16.95
C LEU A 518 10.15 -38.63 -16.63
N GLN A 519 9.13 -37.80 -16.88
CA GLN A 519 9.18 -36.37 -16.55
C GLN A 519 9.40 -36.15 -15.04
N ALA A 520 8.72 -36.91 -14.18
CA ALA A 520 8.89 -36.84 -12.74
C ALA A 520 10.31 -37.24 -12.29
N CYS A 521 10.87 -38.31 -12.87
CA CYS A 521 12.25 -38.71 -12.61
C CYS A 521 13.27 -37.66 -13.09
N GLU A 522 13.06 -37.04 -14.25
CA GLU A 522 13.96 -36.00 -14.76
C GLU A 522 13.96 -34.75 -13.85
N LEU A 523 12.79 -34.29 -13.42
CA LEU A 523 12.65 -33.16 -12.50
C LEU A 523 13.38 -33.39 -11.17
N THR A 524 13.36 -34.63 -10.68
CA THR A 524 14.02 -35.04 -9.45
C THR A 524 15.44 -35.58 -9.66
N LYS A 525 15.95 -35.55 -10.89
CA LYS A 525 17.27 -36.09 -11.26
C LYS A 525 17.47 -37.53 -10.77
N TYR A 526 16.40 -38.34 -10.81
CA TYR A 526 16.38 -39.74 -10.42
C TYR A 526 16.81 -39.96 -8.95
N SER A 527 16.59 -38.98 -8.07
CA SER A 527 17.05 -39.01 -6.67
C SER A 527 15.94 -39.28 -5.65
N GLN A 528 14.76 -39.75 -6.07
CA GLN A 528 13.65 -40.07 -5.17
C GLN A 528 13.14 -41.49 -5.41
N ALA A 529 13.20 -42.33 -4.37
CA ALA A 529 12.92 -43.76 -4.46
C ALA A 529 11.47 -44.05 -4.92
N HIS A 530 10.48 -43.36 -4.36
CA HIS A 530 9.07 -43.56 -4.71
C HIS A 530 8.75 -43.19 -6.17
N ILE A 531 9.47 -42.20 -6.74
CA ILE A 531 9.31 -41.82 -8.15
C ILE A 531 9.95 -42.85 -9.08
N LEU A 532 11.11 -43.41 -8.69
CA LEU A 532 11.73 -44.50 -9.43
C LEU A 532 10.84 -45.76 -9.45
N SER A 533 10.18 -46.07 -8.33
CA SER A 533 9.20 -47.17 -8.27
C SER A 533 8.00 -46.91 -9.19
N THR A 534 7.50 -45.68 -9.24
CA THR A 534 6.43 -45.30 -10.16
C THR A 534 6.84 -45.48 -11.63
N LEU A 535 8.07 -45.09 -11.99
CA LEU A 535 8.59 -45.34 -13.33
C LEU A 535 8.72 -46.86 -13.62
N ALA A 536 9.10 -47.67 -12.63
CA ALA A 536 9.12 -49.12 -12.77
C ALA A 536 7.71 -49.71 -13.00
N ALA A 537 6.71 -49.24 -12.25
CA ALA A 537 5.32 -49.62 -12.42
C ALA A 537 4.80 -49.30 -13.83
N ALA A 538 5.16 -48.13 -14.37
CA ALA A 538 4.82 -47.72 -15.73
C ALA A 538 5.42 -48.67 -16.79
N TYR A 539 6.69 -49.04 -16.64
CA TYR A 539 7.33 -50.03 -17.54
C TYR A 539 6.68 -51.41 -17.43
N ALA A 540 6.31 -51.84 -16.21
CA ALA A 540 5.64 -53.11 -16.00
C ALA A 540 4.25 -53.13 -16.65
N GLU A 541 3.50 -52.01 -16.63
CA GLU A 541 2.20 -51.90 -17.30
C GLU A 541 2.32 -52.01 -18.83
N GLN A 542 3.42 -51.55 -19.42
CA GLN A 542 3.72 -51.78 -20.83
C GLN A 542 4.23 -53.21 -21.13
N GLY A 543 4.40 -54.04 -20.11
CA GLY A 543 4.99 -55.39 -20.22
C GLY A 543 6.52 -55.42 -20.37
N ASN A 544 7.20 -54.28 -20.21
CA ASN A 544 8.66 -54.19 -20.24
C ASN A 544 9.24 -54.49 -18.85
N PHE A 545 9.22 -55.76 -18.47
CA PHE A 545 9.68 -56.19 -17.15
C PHE A 545 11.19 -56.03 -16.96
N GLU A 546 11.98 -56.07 -18.02
CA GLU A 546 13.42 -55.84 -17.95
C GLU A 546 13.72 -54.44 -17.38
N LYS A 547 13.09 -53.39 -17.93
CA LYS A 547 13.23 -52.03 -17.41
C LYS A 547 12.52 -51.81 -16.08
N ALA A 548 11.37 -52.45 -15.86
CA ALA A 548 10.68 -52.38 -14.58
C ALA A 548 11.58 -52.87 -13.43
N ILE A 549 12.26 -54.02 -13.61
CA ILE A 549 13.22 -54.56 -12.64
C ILE A 549 14.40 -53.59 -12.46
N GLU A 550 14.97 -53.06 -13.54
CA GLU A 550 16.11 -52.11 -13.47
C GLU A 550 15.79 -50.89 -12.59
N PHE A 551 14.65 -50.23 -12.81
CA PHE A 551 14.27 -49.03 -12.04
C PHE A 551 13.78 -49.37 -10.63
N SER A 552 13.12 -50.52 -10.45
CA SER A 552 12.69 -50.98 -9.14
C SER A 552 13.87 -51.37 -8.24
N GLU A 553 14.93 -51.96 -8.80
CA GLU A 553 16.18 -52.21 -8.06
C GLU A 553 16.85 -50.91 -7.60
N LYS A 554 16.89 -49.88 -8.46
CA LYS A 554 17.38 -48.54 -8.07
C LYS A 554 16.51 -47.90 -6.99
N ALA A 555 15.19 -48.06 -7.07
CA ALA A 555 14.26 -47.57 -6.06
C ALA A 555 14.52 -48.23 -4.70
N VAL A 556 14.70 -49.55 -4.66
CA VAL A 556 15.03 -50.31 -3.44
C VAL A 556 16.41 -49.93 -2.89
N GLU A 557 17.43 -49.78 -3.75
CA GLU A 557 18.77 -49.36 -3.33
C GLU A 557 18.73 -47.98 -2.66
N LEU A 558 18.07 -47.02 -3.31
CA LEU A 558 17.93 -45.67 -2.78
C LEU A 558 17.07 -45.65 -1.50
N GLY A 559 15.95 -46.38 -1.49
CA GLY A 559 15.11 -46.53 -0.31
C GLY A 559 15.86 -47.10 0.90
N ARG A 560 16.74 -48.08 0.69
CA ARG A 560 17.57 -48.67 1.75
C ARG A 560 18.61 -47.67 2.27
N LYS A 561 19.21 -46.90 1.36
CA LYS A 561 20.20 -45.87 1.72
C LYS A 561 19.59 -44.75 2.56
N ASP A 562 18.38 -44.33 2.21
CA ASP A 562 17.71 -43.17 2.82
C ASP A 562 16.86 -43.55 4.05
N GLY A 563 16.77 -44.84 4.40
CA GLY A 563 15.93 -45.31 5.50
C GLY A 563 14.44 -45.10 5.24
N ASN A 564 14.01 -45.27 3.98
CA ASN A 564 12.65 -44.98 3.54
C ASN A 564 11.63 -45.93 4.21
N GLU A 565 10.56 -45.37 4.77
CA GLU A 565 9.48 -46.10 5.44
C GLU A 565 8.74 -47.09 4.50
N GLN A 566 8.78 -46.86 3.19
CA GLN A 566 8.14 -47.70 2.16
C GLN A 566 9.05 -48.80 1.61
N LEU A 567 10.23 -49.03 2.20
CA LEU A 567 11.22 -49.99 1.67
C LEU A 567 10.64 -51.40 1.49
N GLU A 568 9.80 -51.88 2.42
CA GLU A 568 9.16 -53.20 2.32
C GLU A 568 8.27 -53.30 1.07
N GLN A 569 7.45 -52.26 0.82
CA GLN A 569 6.60 -52.21 -0.37
C GLN A 569 7.44 -52.19 -1.66
N LEU A 570 8.53 -51.42 -1.70
CA LEU A 570 9.44 -51.38 -2.86
C LEU A 570 10.04 -52.76 -3.16
N GLU A 571 10.38 -53.54 -2.12
CA GLU A 571 10.89 -54.91 -2.27
C GLU A 571 9.80 -55.89 -2.73
N GLU A 572 8.54 -55.72 -2.29
CA GLU A 572 7.39 -56.50 -2.77
C GLU A 572 7.08 -56.21 -4.25
N GLU A 573 7.08 -54.94 -4.65
CA GLU A 573 6.93 -54.51 -6.04
C GLU A 573 8.00 -55.14 -6.94
N LEU A 574 9.27 -55.06 -6.52
CA LEU A 574 10.39 -55.67 -7.24
C LEU A 574 10.21 -57.18 -7.41
N LYS A 575 9.75 -57.87 -6.37
CA LYS A 575 9.46 -59.30 -6.44
C LYS A 575 8.34 -59.59 -7.45
N SER A 576 7.27 -58.79 -7.46
CA SER A 576 6.19 -58.90 -8.45
C SER A 576 6.72 -58.77 -9.89
N TYR A 577 7.59 -57.80 -10.14
CA TYR A 577 8.17 -57.58 -11.47
C TYR A 577 9.10 -58.72 -11.90
N ARG A 578 9.88 -59.31 -10.96
CA ARG A 578 10.68 -60.52 -11.22
C ARG A 578 9.82 -61.74 -11.60
N ASP A 579 8.62 -61.83 -11.06
CA ASP A 579 7.62 -62.83 -11.43
C ASP A 579 6.84 -62.47 -12.70
N LYS A 580 7.23 -61.41 -13.42
CA LYS A 580 6.56 -60.86 -14.62
C LYS A 580 5.09 -60.49 -14.38
N LYS A 581 4.80 -59.94 -13.20
CA LYS A 581 3.47 -59.47 -12.81
C LYS A 581 3.49 -57.96 -12.54
N PRO A 582 2.64 -57.16 -13.21
CA PRO A 582 2.47 -55.76 -12.87
C PRO A 582 1.96 -55.59 -11.44
N TRP A 583 2.35 -54.50 -10.78
CA TRP A 583 1.85 -54.14 -9.45
C TRP A 583 0.45 -53.54 -9.58
N ARG A 584 -0.42 -53.88 -8.62
CA ARG A 584 -1.78 -53.33 -8.51
C ARG A 584 -2.03 -52.91 -7.09
N GLU A 585 -2.56 -51.71 -6.91
CA GLU A 585 -2.97 -51.27 -5.59
C GLU A 585 -4.10 -52.15 -5.05
N LYS A 586 -4.01 -52.49 -3.76
CA LYS A 586 -5.08 -53.20 -3.06
C LYS A 586 -6.22 -52.20 -2.88
N GLN A 587 -7.42 -52.52 -3.39
CA GLN A 587 -8.62 -51.78 -3.04
C GLN A 587 -8.84 -51.91 -1.52
N GLU A 588 -8.71 -50.81 -0.79
CA GLU A 588 -9.31 -50.73 0.54
C GLU A 588 -10.82 -50.91 0.34
N ALA A 589 -11.40 -51.92 0.99
CA ALA A 589 -12.82 -52.20 0.86
C ALA A 589 -13.59 -50.92 1.16
N LYS A 590 -14.45 -50.48 0.22
CA LYS A 590 -15.38 -49.37 0.44
C LYS A 590 -16.02 -49.59 1.82
N PRO A 591 -15.90 -48.67 2.80
CA PRO A 591 -16.57 -48.83 4.07
C PRO A 591 -18.04 -49.10 3.74
N GLU A 592 -18.56 -50.23 4.22
CA GLU A 592 -19.92 -50.66 3.95
C GLU A 592 -20.84 -49.46 4.12
N VAL A 593 -21.44 -49.03 3.00
CA VAL A 593 -22.52 -48.06 3.03
C VAL A 593 -23.60 -48.71 3.88
N LYS A 594 -23.69 -48.32 5.17
CA LYS A 594 -24.83 -48.65 6.00
C LYS A 594 -26.06 -48.16 5.24
N SER A 595 -26.79 -49.12 4.69
CA SER A 595 -27.94 -48.90 3.86
C SER A 595 -29.00 -48.06 4.59
N GLU A 596 -29.51 -47.07 3.88
CA GLU A 596 -30.79 -46.41 4.06
C GLU A 596 -31.05 -45.59 5.34
N ALA A 597 -30.95 -44.26 5.19
CA ALA A 597 -32.02 -43.39 5.66
C ALA A 597 -32.65 -42.72 4.43
N LYS A 598 -33.91 -43.11 4.15
CA LYS A 598 -34.78 -42.51 3.13
C LYS A 598 -34.72 -40.97 3.16
N PRO A 599 -34.88 -40.28 2.02
CA PRO A 599 -34.95 -38.83 1.98
C PRO A 599 -36.15 -38.36 2.80
N LYS A 600 -35.89 -37.68 3.93
CA LYS A 600 -36.96 -36.90 4.59
C LYS A 600 -37.29 -35.72 3.68
N ALA A 601 -38.58 -35.66 3.36
CA ALA A 601 -39.20 -34.70 2.47
C ALA A 601 -38.77 -33.25 2.73
N ALA A 602 -38.73 -32.49 1.63
CA ALA A 602 -38.57 -31.05 1.61
C ALA A 602 -39.48 -30.38 2.66
N ILE A 603 -38.88 -29.57 3.53
CA ILE A 603 -39.59 -28.59 4.32
C ILE A 603 -39.94 -27.43 3.38
N PRO A 604 -41.23 -27.12 3.13
CA PRO A 604 -41.59 -25.98 2.31
C PRO A 604 -41.31 -24.68 3.08
N LEU A 605 -40.74 -23.69 2.38
CA LEU A 605 -40.68 -22.31 2.83
C LEU A 605 -42.09 -21.80 3.15
N PRO A 606 -42.32 -21.11 4.28
CA PRO A 606 -43.61 -20.49 4.54
C PRO A 606 -43.80 -19.27 3.64
N SER A 607 -44.67 -19.40 2.65
CA SER A 607 -45.42 -18.30 2.06
C SER A 607 -46.47 -17.83 3.08
N GLY A 608 -46.47 -16.54 3.43
CA GLY A 608 -47.48 -16.00 4.34
C GLY A 608 -47.41 -14.48 4.49
N THR A 609 -48.08 -13.78 3.58
CA THR A 609 -48.48 -12.38 3.67
C THR A 609 -49.48 -12.13 4.81
N GLY A 610 -49.35 -10.98 5.49
CA GLY A 610 -50.47 -10.15 5.95
C GLY A 610 -51.01 -10.38 7.38
N THR A 611 -50.64 -9.49 8.30
CA THR A 611 -51.42 -8.32 8.72
C THR A 611 -50.50 -7.29 9.33
#